data_AF-A0A1S1LF53-F1
#
_entry.id   AF-A0A1S1LF53-F1
#
_cell.length_a   1.000
_cell.length_b   1.000
_cell.length_c   1.000
_cell.angle_alpha   90.00
_cell.angle_beta   90.00
_cell.angle_gamma   90.00
#
_symmetry.space_group_name_H-M   'P 1'
#
loop_
_entity.id
_entity.type
_entity.pdbx_description
1 polymer ?
#
loop_
_entity_poly.entity_id
_entity_poly.type
_entity_poly.pdbx_seq_one_letter_code
_entity_poly.pdbx_strand_id
1 'polypeptide(L)'
;MTAEQVAVAAKCLNMDLGTAAQRAHEVRDGIICVSSDIRGVGSALIGPDLLALFFASDVSPDQALEAWESGRRTPLESFDALRRK
;
A
#
# COMPACT_ATOMS: atom_id res chain seq x y z
N MET A 1 -8.90 -7.30 6.54
CA MET A 1 -7.66 -7.70 5.81
C MET A 1 -7.78 -9.10 5.18
N THR A 2 -7.54 -9.25 3.88
CA THR A 2 -7.51 -10.54 3.15
C THR A 2 -6.11 -10.89 2.62
N ALA A 3 -5.88 -12.18 2.32
CA ALA A 3 -4.60 -12.64 1.74
C ALA A 3 -4.31 -12.00 0.36
N GLU A 4 -5.35 -11.74 -0.44
CA GLU A 4 -5.21 -11.06 -1.74
C GLU A 4 -4.75 -9.61 -1.57
N GLN A 5 -5.29 -8.87 -0.59
CA GLN A 5 -4.84 -7.49 -0.33
C GLN A 5 -3.35 -7.46 0.06
N VAL A 6 -2.92 -8.40 0.89
CA VAL A 6 -1.50 -8.52 1.29
C VAL A 6 -0.63 -8.87 0.08
N ALA A 7 -1.09 -9.76 -0.81
CA ALA A 7 -0.36 -10.10 -2.03
C ALA A 7 -0.23 -8.91 -3.00
N VAL A 8 -1.30 -8.11 -3.15
CA VAL A 8 -1.26 -6.86 -3.94
C VAL A 8 -0.26 -5.89 -3.33
N ALA A 9 -0.30 -5.66 -2.02
CA ALA A 9 0.64 -4.78 -1.34
C ALA A 9 2.10 -5.24 -1.49
N ALA A 10 2.36 -6.54 -1.32
CA ALA A 10 3.69 -7.14 -1.49
C ALA A 10 4.24 -6.88 -2.91
N LYS A 11 3.40 -7.08 -3.94
CA LYS A 11 3.75 -6.80 -5.33
C LYS A 11 4.02 -5.30 -5.56
N CYS A 12 3.13 -4.44 -5.06
CA CYS A 12 3.25 -2.99 -5.18
C CYS A 12 4.54 -2.46 -4.56
N LEU A 13 4.92 -2.92 -3.38
CA LEU A 13 6.09 -2.45 -2.66
C LEU A 13 7.36 -3.26 -2.97
N ASN A 14 7.28 -4.20 -3.91
CA ASN A 14 8.37 -5.10 -4.31
C ASN A 14 9.04 -5.80 -3.11
N MET A 15 8.21 -6.36 -2.22
CA MET A 15 8.65 -6.98 -0.97
C MET A 15 8.11 -8.41 -0.82
N ASP A 16 8.70 -9.18 0.09
CA ASP A 16 8.25 -10.53 0.41
C ASP A 16 6.83 -10.55 1.02
N LEU A 17 6.04 -11.58 0.69
CA LEU A 17 4.66 -11.74 1.16
C LEU A 17 4.56 -11.86 2.68
N GLY A 18 5.48 -12.59 3.32
CA GLY A 18 5.53 -12.74 4.77
C GLY A 18 5.88 -11.42 5.46
N THR A 19 6.75 -10.62 4.86
CA THR A 19 7.11 -9.28 5.36
C THR A 19 5.95 -8.30 5.18
N ALA A 20 5.24 -8.38 4.06
CA ALA A 20 4.04 -7.57 3.82
C ALA A 20 2.94 -7.92 4.83
N ALA A 21 2.70 -9.21 5.11
CA ALA A 21 1.72 -9.66 6.09
C ALA A 21 2.01 -9.14 7.51
N GLN A 22 3.28 -9.15 7.92
CA GLN A 22 3.70 -8.65 9.25
C GLN A 22 3.53 -7.13 9.41
N ARG A 23 3.60 -6.39 8.30
CA ARG A 23 3.50 -4.92 8.30
C ARG A 23 2.11 -4.41 7.96
N ALA A 24 1.27 -5.28 7.41
CA ALA A 24 -0.10 -4.97 7.08
C ALA A 24 -0.93 -4.79 8.35
N HIS A 25 -1.70 -3.71 8.38
CA HIS A 25 -2.69 -3.46 9.40
C HIS A 25 -3.90 -2.79 8.76
N GLU A 26 -5.09 -3.08 9.29
CA GLU A 26 -6.31 -2.42 8.84
C GLU A 26 -6.35 -1.00 9.38
N VAL A 27 -6.65 -0.03 8.52
CA VAL A 27 -6.75 1.38 8.90
C VAL A 27 -8.21 1.83 9.01
N ARG A 28 -9.08 1.41 8.09
CA ARG A 28 -10.52 1.74 8.09
C ARG A 28 -11.29 0.93 7.04
N ASP A 29 -12.53 0.53 7.33
CA ASP A 29 -13.49 -0.04 6.36
C ASP A 29 -12.91 -1.13 5.42
N GLY A 30 -12.07 -2.02 5.98
CA GLY A 30 -11.41 -3.07 5.20
C GLY A 30 -10.23 -2.61 4.33
N ILE A 31 -9.86 -1.33 4.37
CA ILE A 31 -8.63 -0.79 3.77
C ILE A 31 -7.45 -1.16 4.67
N ILE A 32 -6.43 -1.76 4.08
CA ILE A 32 -5.18 -2.04 4.79
C ILE A 32 -4.10 -1.06 4.39
N CYS A 33 -3.20 -0.76 5.33
CA CYS A 33 -1.97 -0.03 5.09
C CYS A 33 -0.78 -0.98 5.22
N VAL A 34 0.14 -0.91 4.26
CA VAL A 34 1.40 -1.67 4.29
C VAL A 34 2.54 -0.70 4.03
N SER A 35 3.52 -0.67 4.94
CA SER A 35 4.71 0.17 4.81
C SER A 35 5.88 -0.60 4.23
N SER A 36 6.60 -0.02 3.28
CA SER A 36 7.80 -0.62 2.69
C SER A 36 8.85 -0.90 3.76
N ASP A 37 9.55 -2.02 3.62
CA ASP A 37 10.70 -2.41 4.43
C ASP A 37 11.95 -1.58 4.15
N ILE A 38 11.97 -0.83 3.06
CA ILE A 38 13.03 0.11 2.71
C ILE A 38 12.67 1.50 3.25
N ARG A 39 13.56 2.05 4.10
CA ARG A 39 13.42 3.41 4.64
C ARG A 39 13.33 4.42 3.50
N GLY A 40 12.33 5.30 3.57
CA GLY A 40 12.17 6.43 2.63
C GLY A 40 11.40 6.10 1.35
N VAL A 41 10.97 4.84 1.14
CA VAL A 41 10.11 4.50 0.00
C VAL A 41 8.69 5.01 0.24
N GLY A 42 8.09 4.67 1.38
CA GLY A 42 6.70 5.01 1.69
C GLY A 42 5.84 3.77 1.87
N SER A 43 4.54 3.93 1.64
CA SER A 43 3.52 2.95 2.01
C SER A 43 2.43 2.88 0.95
N ALA A 44 1.62 1.82 1.02
CA ALA A 44 0.47 1.61 0.15
C ALA A 44 -0.80 1.34 0.98
N LEU A 45 -1.88 2.02 0.63
CA LEU A 45 -3.23 1.63 1.03
C LEU A 45 -3.81 0.66 0.00
N ILE A 46 -4.40 -0.44 0.43
CA ILE A 46 -5.09 -1.40 -0.42
C ILE A 46 -6.54 -1.54 0.04
N GLY A 47 -7.48 -1.27 -0.87
CA GLY A 47 -8.91 -1.39 -0.63
C GLY A 47 -9.41 -2.84 -0.70
N PRO A 48 -10.66 -3.10 -0.28
CA PRO A 48 -11.31 -4.41 -0.45
C PRO A 48 -11.55 -4.75 -1.94
N ASP A 49 -11.55 -3.75 -2.80
CA ASP A 49 -11.63 -3.82 -4.26
C ASP A 49 -10.27 -4.05 -4.95
N LEU A 50 -9.21 -4.27 -4.16
CA LEU A 50 -7.83 -4.44 -4.61
C LEU A 50 -7.23 -3.21 -5.33
N LEU A 51 -7.90 -2.06 -5.27
CA LEU A 51 -7.30 -0.80 -5.70
C LEU A 51 -6.21 -0.39 -4.70
N ALA A 52 -5.25 0.37 -5.19
CA ALA A 52 -4.10 0.79 -4.40
C ALA A 52 -3.97 2.32 -4.40
N LEU A 53 -3.35 2.84 -3.35
CA LEU A 53 -2.85 4.22 -3.29
C LEU A 53 -1.47 4.21 -2.64
N PHE A 54 -0.48 4.67 -3.37
CA PHE A 54 0.85 4.92 -2.83
C PHE A 54 0.90 6.28 -2.15
N PHE A 55 1.60 6.37 -1.02
CA PHE A 55 1.95 7.62 -0.37
C PHE A 55 3.38 7.56 0.15
N ALA A 56 4.06 8.71 0.07
CA ALA A 56 5.46 8.84 0.48
C ALA A 56 5.60 8.71 2.01
N SER A 57 6.81 8.43 2.49
CA SER A 57 7.07 8.17 3.91
C SER A 57 6.86 9.36 4.85
N ASP A 58 6.74 10.58 4.30
CA ASP A 58 6.44 11.82 5.02
C ASP A 58 4.93 12.10 5.12
N VAL A 59 4.10 11.33 4.43
CA VAL A 59 2.63 11.43 4.45
C VAL A 59 2.06 10.48 5.49
N SER A 60 1.16 10.97 6.35
CA SER A 60 0.51 10.13 7.35
C SER A 60 -0.60 9.24 6.74
N PRO A 61 -0.95 8.11 7.38
CA PRO A 61 -2.06 7.28 6.94
C PRO A 61 -3.39 8.03 6.86
N ASP A 62 -3.66 8.97 7.77
CA ASP A 62 -4.87 9.81 7.73
C ASP A 62 -4.91 10.70 6.48
N GLN A 63 -3.80 11.36 6.14
CA GLN A 63 -3.72 12.17 4.90
C GLN A 63 -3.86 11.30 3.65
N ALA A 64 -3.29 10.09 3.67
CA ALA A 64 -3.46 9.13 2.59
C ALA A 64 -4.92 8.67 2.46
N LEU A 65 -5.62 8.49 3.59
CA LEU A 65 -7.06 8.18 3.61
C LEU A 65 -7.90 9.33 3.07
N GLU A 66 -7.60 10.58 3.41
CA GLU A 66 -8.30 11.73 2.82
C GLU A 66 -8.16 11.74 1.28
N ALA A 67 -6.95 11.48 0.78
CA ALA A 67 -6.72 11.34 -0.65
C ALA A 67 -7.48 10.13 -1.24
N TRP A 68 -7.55 9.02 -0.52
CA TRP A 68 -8.34 7.86 -0.92
C TRP A 68 -9.84 8.18 -1.04
N GLU A 69 -10.42 8.87 -0.06
CA GLU A 69 -11.83 9.28 -0.09
C GLU A 69 -12.13 10.29 -1.20
N SER A 70 -11.14 11.10 -1.59
CA SER A 70 -11.27 11.99 -2.76
C SER A 70 -11.29 11.26 -4.12
N GLY A 71 -11.15 9.93 -4.11
CA GLY A 71 -11.12 9.09 -5.31
C GLY A 71 -9.72 8.88 -5.89
N ARG A 72 -8.66 9.38 -5.24
CA ARG A 72 -7.28 9.18 -5.72
C ARG A 72 -6.88 7.72 -5.58
N ARG A 73 -6.35 7.15 -6.66
CA ARG A 73 -5.74 5.82 -6.69
C ARG A 73 -4.41 5.89 -7.44
N THR A 74 -3.53 4.93 -7.15
CA THR A 74 -2.31 4.68 -7.90
C THR A 74 -2.54 3.45 -8.77
N PRO A 75 -2.47 3.57 -10.11
CA PRO A 75 -2.50 2.42 -11.00
C PRO A 75 -1.42 1.41 -10.61
N LEU A 76 -1.75 0.12 -10.60
CA LEU A 76 -0.83 -0.93 -10.14
C LEU A 76 0.48 -0.96 -10.96
N GLU A 77 0.42 -0.61 -12.26
CA GLU A 77 1.58 -0.48 -13.14
C GLU A 77 2.54 0.65 -12.71
N SER A 78 2.06 1.68 -12.02
CA SER A 78 2.92 2.79 -11.55
C SER A 78 3.89 2.33 -10.46
N PHE A 79 3.59 1.24 -9.77
CA PHE A 79 4.46 0.65 -8.76
C PHE A 79 5.66 -0.09 -9.37
N ASP A 80 5.66 -0.40 -10.68
CA ASP A 80 6.84 -1.00 -11.33
C ASP A 80 8.08 -0.09 -11.25
N ALA A 81 7.89 1.21 -11.05
CA ALA A 81 8.97 2.15 -10.77
C ALA A 81 9.75 1.83 -9.47
N LEU A 82 9.12 1.15 -8.50
CA LEU A 82 9.75 0.73 -7.24
C LEU A 82 10.58 -0.57 -7.39
N ARG A 83 10.50 -1.23 -8.55
CA ARG A 83 11.17 -2.52 -8.80
C ARG A 83 12.59 -2.39 -9.36
N ARG A 84 13.25 -1.23 -9.23
CA ARG A 84 14.51 -0.95 -9.95
C ARG A 84 15.73 -1.73 -9.40
N LYS A 85 16.20 -2.63 -10.28
CA LYS A 85 17.54 -3.22 -10.53
C LYS A 85 18.40 -3.66 -9.35
#